data_AF-A0A496CQL5-F1
#
_entry.id   AF-A0A496CQL5-F1
#
_cell.length_a   1.000
_cell.length_b   1.000
_cell.length_c   1.000
_cell.angle_alpha   90.00
_cell.angle_beta   90.00
_cell.angle_gamma   90.00
#
_symmetry.space_group_name_H-M   'P 1'
#
loop_
_entity.id
_entity.type
_entity.pdbx_description
1 polymer ?
#
loop_
_entity_poly.entity_id
_entity_poly.type
_entity_poly.pdbx_seq_one_letter_code
_entity_poly.pdbx_strand_id
1 'polypeptide(L)'
;MNKPIVIATVVILSGITACSDSNPTPQLVPETVVNLEGAIGLSTRVVIDSGYETDLDICFVRQDETGNTYGAWSLYKAVRSGGRGNRPIRFEIPQFYPADGSHIRLHGYYPEENEVDPVTGKVIFTLDGMTDIMATGCLSATAYAPVRICLFRHLLTQVGLVCYSDRAVLWGEVVKIEAVGVHTRQELDCTDESPRLTDVSSAEVIKNVIVQGITGLFLPQVDEGDALLDAQGYILLPASLPVGTDGNPLRLEITTTKDGKGNEIETITSVSITVEDGFQIGKRHVVSLFFTTGTRIQTSFVGVEPWTDHDADELPI
;
A
#
# COMPACT_ATOMS: atom_id res chain seq x y z
N MET A 1 -20.87 -28.04 -91.87
CA MET A 1 -20.10 -29.30 -91.83
C MET A 1 -18.88 -29.03 -90.98
N ASN A 2 -18.96 -29.47 -89.72
CA ASN A 2 -18.15 -29.00 -88.59
C ASN A 2 -16.77 -29.68 -88.58
N LYS A 3 -15.71 -28.90 -88.34
CA LYS A 3 -14.41 -29.39 -87.86
C LYS A 3 -14.05 -28.61 -86.59
N PRO A 4 -13.83 -29.27 -85.44
CA PRO A 4 -13.45 -28.59 -84.22
C PRO A 4 -11.95 -28.25 -84.23
N ILE A 5 -11.62 -27.02 -83.83
CA ILE A 5 -10.24 -26.58 -83.57
C ILE A 5 -9.97 -26.76 -82.07
N VAL A 6 -8.97 -27.57 -81.76
CA VAL A 6 -8.46 -27.83 -80.41
C VAL A 6 -7.47 -26.72 -80.06
N ILE A 7 -7.75 -25.94 -79.01
CA ILE A 7 -6.83 -24.94 -78.46
C ILE A 7 -6.14 -25.58 -77.25
N ALA A 8 -4.84 -25.88 -77.40
CA ALA A 8 -4.00 -26.38 -76.34
C ALA A 8 -3.50 -25.21 -75.48
N THR A 9 -3.90 -25.18 -74.21
CA THR A 9 -3.41 -24.25 -73.19
C THR A 9 -2.12 -24.82 -72.59
N VAL A 10 -0.97 -24.20 -72.88
CA VAL A 10 0.31 -24.54 -72.24
C VAL A 10 0.63 -23.48 -71.19
N VAL A 11 0.71 -23.94 -69.95
CA VAL A 11 1.02 -23.21 -68.72
C VAL A 11 2.50 -22.85 -68.71
N ILE A 12 2.82 -21.57 -68.56
CA ILE A 12 4.19 -21.09 -68.30
C ILE A 12 4.37 -21.06 -66.77
N LEU A 13 5.19 -21.98 -66.27
CA LEU A 13 5.56 -22.12 -64.86
C LEU A 13 6.69 -21.12 -64.54
N SER A 14 6.35 -19.97 -63.95
CA SER A 14 7.34 -19.03 -63.41
C SER A 14 7.82 -19.49 -62.04
N GLY A 15 9.05 -20.01 -61.99
CA GLY A 15 9.74 -20.32 -60.74
C GLY A 15 10.12 -19.05 -60.00
N ILE A 16 9.47 -18.79 -58.87
CA ILE A 16 9.91 -17.83 -57.86
C ILE A 16 10.63 -18.63 -56.78
N THR A 17 11.96 -18.49 -56.73
CA THR A 17 12.79 -18.93 -55.61
C THR A 17 12.53 -18.01 -54.43
N ALA A 18 11.56 -18.37 -53.59
CA ALA A 18 11.37 -17.76 -52.28
C ALA A 18 12.53 -18.21 -51.38
N CYS A 19 13.50 -17.32 -51.16
CA CYS A 19 14.45 -17.45 -50.06
C CYS A 19 13.64 -17.20 -48.79
N SER A 20 13.26 -18.28 -48.10
CA SER A 20 12.68 -18.19 -46.76
C SER A 20 13.81 -17.78 -45.80
N ASP A 21 13.96 -16.48 -45.54
CA ASP A 21 14.67 -15.98 -44.37
C ASP A 21 13.87 -16.37 -43.12
N SER A 22 13.96 -17.65 -42.76
CA SER A 22 13.57 -18.16 -41.45
C SER A 22 14.61 -17.66 -40.45
N ASN A 23 14.43 -16.44 -39.95
CA ASN A 23 14.99 -16.08 -38.65
C ASN A 23 14.43 -17.10 -37.64
N PRO A 24 15.26 -17.92 -36.98
CA PRO A 24 14.75 -18.80 -35.95
C PRO A 24 14.15 -17.91 -34.86
N THR A 25 12.88 -18.14 -34.53
CA THR A 25 12.29 -17.58 -33.31
C THR A 25 13.25 -17.90 -32.16
N PRO A 26 13.67 -16.91 -31.36
CA PRO A 26 14.58 -17.17 -30.25
C PRO A 26 14.02 -18.30 -29.38
N GLN A 27 14.81 -19.35 -29.16
CA GLN A 27 14.43 -20.42 -28.24
C GLN A 27 14.30 -19.79 -26.84
N LEU A 28 13.13 -19.94 -26.24
CA LEU A 28 12.88 -19.46 -24.88
C LEU A 28 13.73 -20.31 -23.92
N VAL A 29 14.67 -19.68 -23.23
CA VAL A 29 15.47 -20.34 -22.19
C VAL A 29 14.70 -20.23 -20.88
N PRO A 30 14.36 -21.35 -20.21
CA PRO A 30 13.63 -21.30 -18.95
C PRO A 30 14.50 -20.68 -17.85
N GLU A 31 13.92 -19.76 -17.10
CA GLU A 31 14.47 -19.31 -15.83
C GLU A 31 14.17 -20.31 -14.73
N THR A 32 15.19 -20.66 -13.95
CA THR A 32 15.05 -21.64 -12.87
C THR A 32 14.76 -20.99 -11.53
N VAL A 33 15.26 -19.77 -11.30
CA VAL A 33 15.17 -19.06 -10.02
C VAL A 33 14.18 -17.92 -10.13
N VAL A 34 13.35 -17.72 -9.10
CA VAL A 34 12.50 -16.55 -8.96
C VAL A 34 13.36 -15.38 -8.48
N ASN A 35 13.67 -14.45 -9.39
CA ASN A 35 14.41 -13.22 -9.09
C ASN A 35 13.46 -12.03 -9.22
N LEU A 36 13.21 -11.34 -8.11
CA LEU A 36 12.26 -10.24 -8.02
C LEU A 36 12.94 -8.95 -7.58
N GLU A 37 12.48 -7.85 -8.17
CA GLU A 37 12.69 -6.51 -7.65
C GLU A 37 11.34 -5.90 -7.27
N GLY A 38 11.26 -5.31 -6.09
CA GLY A 38 10.06 -4.66 -5.58
C GLY A 38 10.18 -3.14 -5.62
N ALA A 39 9.24 -2.47 -6.29
CA ALA A 39 8.97 -1.07 -6.03
C ALA A 39 7.92 -0.91 -4.93
N ILE A 40 7.96 0.22 -4.25
CA ILE A 40 6.84 0.76 -3.47
C ILE A 40 6.21 1.85 -4.36
N GLY A 41 4.89 2.10 -4.28
CA GLY A 41 4.14 3.08 -5.10
C GLY A 41 4.92 4.34 -5.54
N LEU A 42 4.75 4.74 -6.82
CA LEU A 42 5.45 5.89 -7.46
C LEU A 42 5.03 7.27 -6.88
N SER A 43 6.00 8.16 -6.60
CA SER A 43 5.84 9.48 -5.93
C SER A 43 6.19 10.69 -6.81
N THR A 44 5.79 11.88 -6.33
CA THR A 44 6.21 13.22 -6.79
C THR A 44 6.60 14.21 -5.66
N ARG A 45 6.67 13.81 -4.35
CA ARG A 45 7.26 14.61 -3.23
C ARG A 45 7.18 13.94 -1.83
N VAL A 46 7.90 14.53 -0.85
CA VAL A 46 8.32 14.03 0.48
C VAL A 46 7.21 13.51 1.42
N VAL A 47 7.40 12.30 1.96
CA VAL A 47 6.66 11.70 3.10
C VAL A 47 7.52 11.77 4.36
N ILE A 48 6.90 11.95 5.53
CA ILE A 48 7.57 11.96 6.83
C ILE A 48 7.81 10.50 7.28
N ASP A 49 9.07 10.14 7.48
CA ASP A 49 9.53 8.97 8.25
C ASP A 49 8.93 7.60 7.86
N SER A 50 8.98 7.26 6.58
CA SER A 50 8.51 5.96 6.07
C SER A 50 9.39 4.76 6.46
N GLY A 51 10.66 4.98 6.83
CA GLY A 51 11.62 3.91 7.11
C GLY A 51 12.07 3.08 5.89
N TYR A 52 11.53 3.29 4.69
CA TYR A 52 11.81 2.42 3.51
C TYR A 52 13.20 2.61 2.88
N GLU A 53 13.99 3.58 3.36
CA GLU A 53 15.43 3.66 3.06
C GLU A 53 16.20 2.49 3.71
N THR A 54 15.61 1.80 4.69
CA THR A 54 16.12 0.58 5.30
C THR A 54 15.50 -0.68 4.69
N ASP A 55 16.17 -1.83 4.88
CA ASP A 55 15.67 -3.13 4.45
C ASP A 55 14.30 -3.41 5.09
N LEU A 56 13.35 -3.91 4.30
CA LEU A 56 12.00 -4.28 4.74
C LEU A 56 11.83 -5.79 4.77
N ASP A 57 11.50 -6.30 5.95
CA ASP A 57 11.09 -7.69 6.13
C ASP A 57 9.68 -7.88 5.57
N ILE A 58 9.56 -8.77 4.59
CA ILE A 58 8.34 -9.02 3.81
C ILE A 58 8.09 -10.52 3.69
N CYS A 59 6.86 -10.88 3.36
CA CYS A 59 6.51 -12.26 3.03
C CYS A 59 6.02 -12.36 1.59
N PHE A 60 6.26 -13.50 0.97
CA PHE A 60 5.52 -13.94 -0.21
C PHE A 60 4.76 -15.21 0.13
N VAL A 61 3.45 -15.20 -0.15
CA VAL A 61 2.70 -16.44 -0.20
C VAL A 61 2.68 -16.95 -1.63
N ARG A 62 2.89 -18.26 -1.77
CA ARG A 62 3.08 -18.94 -3.03
C ARG A 62 2.12 -20.12 -3.15
N GLN A 63 1.62 -20.33 -4.35
CA GLN A 63 0.80 -21.48 -4.71
C GLN A 63 1.27 -22.03 -6.04
N ASP A 64 1.52 -23.33 -6.12
CA ASP A 64 1.98 -23.98 -7.35
C ASP A 64 0.84 -24.73 -8.03
N GLU A 65 0.81 -24.66 -9.35
CA GLU A 65 -0.09 -25.46 -10.17
C GLU A 65 0.33 -26.94 -10.14
N THR A 66 -0.65 -27.83 -10.04
CA THR A 66 -0.50 -29.28 -10.06
C THR A 66 -1.66 -29.87 -10.87
N GLY A 67 -1.38 -30.42 -12.06
CA GLY A 67 -2.38 -31.12 -12.86
C GLY A 67 -3.63 -30.28 -13.23
N ASN A 68 -3.44 -28.98 -13.52
CA ASN A 68 -4.47 -27.96 -13.82
C ASN A 68 -5.27 -27.41 -12.63
N THR A 69 -4.92 -27.76 -11.40
CA THR A 69 -5.43 -27.07 -10.19
C THR A 69 -4.27 -26.48 -9.42
N TYR A 70 -4.54 -25.68 -8.38
CA TYR A 70 -3.48 -25.18 -7.51
C TYR A 70 -3.43 -25.95 -6.18
N GLY A 71 -2.21 -26.15 -5.66
CA GLY A 71 -1.96 -26.78 -4.36
C GLY A 71 -2.25 -25.87 -3.17
N ALA A 72 -1.72 -26.23 -2.00
CA ALA A 72 -1.82 -25.40 -0.80
C ALA A 72 -0.95 -24.14 -0.90
N TRP A 73 -1.39 -23.06 -0.26
CA TRP A 73 -0.59 -21.86 -0.07
C TRP A 73 0.55 -22.13 0.91
N SER A 74 1.73 -21.61 0.60
CA SER A 74 2.94 -21.70 1.42
C SER A 74 3.54 -20.32 1.60
N LEU A 75 4.04 -20.02 2.79
CA LEU A 75 4.62 -18.74 3.16
C LEU A 75 6.15 -18.78 3.08
N TYR A 76 6.74 -17.74 2.48
CA TYR A 76 8.17 -17.59 2.31
C TYR A 76 8.60 -16.19 2.73
N LYS A 77 9.47 -16.12 3.74
CA LYS A 77 10.07 -14.86 4.21
C LYS A 77 11.08 -14.35 3.20
N ALA A 78 11.15 -13.03 3.07
CA ALA A 78 12.05 -12.34 2.20
C ALA A 78 12.38 -10.95 2.74
N VAL A 79 13.44 -10.36 2.21
CA VAL A 79 13.82 -8.98 2.50
C VAL A 79 13.83 -8.20 1.20
N ARG A 80 13.06 -7.10 1.14
CA ARG A 80 13.24 -6.08 0.12
C ARG A 80 14.34 -5.14 0.60
N SER A 81 15.42 -5.02 -0.17
CA SER A 81 16.51 -4.10 0.18
C SER A 81 16.04 -2.64 0.27
N GLY A 82 16.66 -1.90 1.18
CA GLY A 82 16.35 -0.50 1.44
C GLY A 82 16.60 0.42 0.25
N GLY A 83 15.81 1.48 0.19
CA GLY A 83 15.93 2.58 -0.75
C GLY A 83 14.84 2.62 -1.83
N ARG A 84 15.01 3.62 -2.71
CA ARG A 84 14.03 4.07 -3.71
C ARG A 84 13.91 3.19 -4.95
N GLY A 85 12.73 3.14 -5.54
CA GLY A 85 12.47 2.44 -6.80
C GLY A 85 12.47 0.92 -6.67
N ASN A 86 12.76 0.24 -7.77
CA ASN A 86 12.90 -1.22 -7.80
C ASN A 86 14.11 -1.64 -6.96
N ARG A 87 13.86 -2.44 -5.93
CA ARG A 87 14.89 -2.95 -5.04
C ARG A 87 14.91 -4.47 -5.06
N PRO A 88 16.10 -5.11 -5.11
CA PRO A 88 16.22 -6.55 -5.02
C PRO A 88 15.47 -7.12 -3.82
N ILE A 89 14.74 -8.21 -4.07
CA ILE A 89 14.08 -9.03 -3.06
C ILE A 89 14.89 -10.30 -2.87
N ARG A 90 15.30 -10.56 -1.63
CA ARG A 90 16.06 -11.74 -1.25
C ARG A 90 15.20 -12.64 -0.37
N PHE A 91 14.79 -13.78 -0.90
CA PHE A 91 14.15 -14.83 -0.10
C PHE A 91 15.14 -15.44 0.89
N GLU A 92 14.68 -15.75 2.10
CA GLU A 92 15.48 -16.53 3.06
C GLU A 92 15.79 -17.93 2.50
N ILE A 93 14.78 -18.55 1.89
CA ILE A 93 14.90 -19.81 1.16
C ILE A 93 14.73 -19.52 -0.33
N PRO A 94 15.75 -19.78 -1.18
CA PRO A 94 15.66 -19.56 -2.61
C PRO A 94 14.42 -20.23 -3.23
N GLN A 95 13.71 -19.47 -4.05
CA GLN A 95 12.50 -19.92 -4.72
C GLN A 95 12.81 -20.28 -6.18
N PHE A 96 12.24 -21.39 -6.65
CA PHE A 96 12.47 -21.90 -8.00
C PHE A 96 11.16 -22.09 -8.75
N TYR A 97 11.18 -21.86 -10.06
CA TYR A 97 10.07 -22.22 -10.93
C TYR A 97 9.97 -23.75 -11.08
N PRO A 98 8.76 -24.31 -11.23
CA PRO A 98 8.56 -25.72 -11.52
C PRO A 98 9.30 -26.14 -12.80
N ALA A 99 10.01 -27.27 -12.74
CA ALA A 99 10.83 -27.76 -13.86
C ALA A 99 10.00 -28.21 -15.07
N ASP A 100 8.73 -28.58 -14.85
CA ASP A 100 7.76 -28.90 -15.89
C ASP A 100 7.16 -27.66 -16.57
N GLY A 101 7.51 -26.46 -16.11
CA GLY A 101 7.01 -25.19 -16.65
C GLY A 101 5.61 -24.81 -16.15
N SER A 102 5.07 -25.52 -15.15
CA SER A 102 3.79 -25.18 -14.54
C SER A 102 3.76 -23.79 -13.91
N HIS A 103 2.56 -23.25 -13.78
CA HIS A 103 2.35 -21.91 -13.21
C HIS A 103 2.61 -21.88 -11.71
N ILE A 104 3.14 -20.75 -11.26
CA ILE A 104 3.14 -20.35 -9.86
C ILE A 104 2.31 -19.09 -9.68
N ARG A 105 1.70 -18.96 -8.51
CA ARG A 105 1.15 -17.72 -7.99
C ARG A 105 2.01 -17.21 -6.85
N LEU A 106 2.22 -15.89 -6.80
CA LEU A 106 2.99 -15.21 -5.78
C LEU A 106 2.28 -13.94 -5.34
N HIS A 107 2.13 -13.72 -4.05
CA HIS A 107 1.61 -12.47 -3.51
C HIS A 107 2.54 -11.98 -2.40
N GLY A 108 3.20 -10.85 -2.63
CA GLY A 108 4.09 -10.23 -1.65
C GLY A 108 3.33 -9.27 -0.74
N TYR A 109 3.63 -9.26 0.55
CA TYR A 109 3.09 -8.29 1.50
C TYR A 109 4.09 -7.86 2.58
N TYR A 110 3.81 -6.71 3.16
CA TYR A 110 4.48 -6.09 4.32
C TYR A 110 3.39 -5.70 5.33
N PRO A 111 3.63 -5.81 6.65
CA PRO A 111 4.84 -6.34 7.30
C PRO A 111 4.97 -7.86 7.19
N GLU A 112 6.11 -8.41 7.61
CA GLU A 112 6.27 -9.85 7.77
C GLU A 112 5.23 -10.41 8.75
N GLU A 113 4.45 -11.39 8.30
CA GLU A 113 3.59 -12.22 9.14
C GLU A 113 4.06 -13.67 9.11
N ASN A 114 3.71 -14.44 10.13
CA ASN A 114 4.18 -15.83 10.27
C ASN A 114 3.16 -16.87 9.83
N GLU A 115 1.92 -16.45 9.52
CA GLU A 115 0.83 -17.38 9.22
C GLU A 115 0.09 -16.96 7.94
N VAL A 116 -0.20 -17.95 7.11
CA VAL A 116 -1.15 -17.89 6.00
C VAL A 116 -2.08 -19.09 6.11
N ASP A 117 -3.37 -18.89 5.83
CA ASP A 117 -4.27 -20.03 5.67
C ASP A 117 -3.84 -20.85 4.43
N PRO A 118 -3.41 -22.11 4.59
CA PRO A 118 -2.90 -22.92 3.47
C PRO A 118 -3.98 -23.28 2.44
N VAL A 119 -5.25 -23.16 2.80
CA VAL A 119 -6.39 -23.47 1.92
C VAL A 119 -6.85 -22.22 1.18
N THR A 120 -7.05 -21.13 1.91
CA THR A 120 -7.67 -19.92 1.34
C THR A 120 -6.66 -18.87 0.86
N GLY A 121 -5.43 -18.88 1.38
CA GLY A 121 -4.45 -17.84 1.09
C GLY A 121 -4.71 -16.52 1.84
N LYS A 122 -5.50 -16.56 2.91
CA LYS A 122 -5.81 -15.39 3.73
C LYS A 122 -4.72 -15.14 4.77
N VAL A 123 -4.40 -13.86 4.98
CA VAL A 123 -3.43 -13.38 5.98
C VAL A 123 -4.10 -12.32 6.84
N ILE A 124 -3.83 -12.33 8.14
CA ILE A 124 -4.45 -11.45 9.12
C ILE A 124 -3.41 -10.51 9.70
N PHE A 125 -3.68 -9.22 9.66
CA PHE A 125 -2.86 -8.17 10.26
C PHE A 125 -3.55 -7.56 11.48
N THR A 126 -2.74 -7.09 12.43
CA THR A 126 -3.18 -6.25 13.54
C THR A 126 -2.57 -4.87 13.43
N LEU A 127 -3.41 -3.86 13.24
CA LEU A 127 -3.02 -2.47 13.10
C LEU A 127 -2.68 -1.84 14.46
N ASP A 128 -1.55 -1.14 14.51
CA ASP A 128 -1.06 -0.39 15.67
C ASP A 128 -1.12 1.15 15.47
N GLY A 129 -1.51 1.61 14.29
CA GLY A 129 -1.56 3.02 13.91
C GLY A 129 -0.24 3.60 13.38
N MET A 130 0.82 2.81 13.31
CA MET A 130 2.18 3.23 12.94
C MET A 130 2.75 2.39 11.80
N THR A 131 2.56 1.07 11.85
CA THR A 131 3.06 0.11 10.87
C THR A 131 2.15 0.10 9.65
N ASP A 132 2.75 0.36 8.49
CA ASP A 132 2.02 0.31 7.24
C ASP A 132 1.76 -1.13 6.78
N ILE A 133 0.69 -1.33 6.01
CA ILE A 133 0.39 -2.60 5.38
C ILE A 133 0.40 -2.40 3.88
N MET A 134 1.28 -3.10 3.19
CA MET A 134 1.43 -3.03 1.74
C MET A 134 1.33 -4.41 1.10
N ALA A 135 0.86 -4.49 -0.14
CA ALA A 135 0.90 -5.75 -0.89
C ALA A 135 1.01 -5.56 -2.41
N THR A 136 1.45 -6.61 -3.10
CA THR A 136 1.70 -6.56 -4.56
C THR A 136 0.46 -6.81 -5.41
N GLY A 137 -0.49 -7.59 -4.90
CA GLY A 137 -1.45 -8.32 -5.72
C GLY A 137 -0.90 -9.68 -6.16
N CYS A 138 -1.80 -10.59 -6.52
CA CYS A 138 -1.46 -11.93 -6.97
C CYS A 138 -0.79 -11.89 -8.35
N LEU A 139 0.46 -12.33 -8.40
CA LEU A 139 1.29 -12.43 -9.59
C LEU A 139 1.24 -13.87 -10.11
N SER A 140 1.12 -14.04 -11.42
CA SER A 140 1.20 -15.37 -12.08
C SER A 140 2.45 -15.43 -12.95
N ALA A 141 3.21 -16.52 -12.86
CA ALA A 141 4.45 -16.68 -13.61
C ALA A 141 4.76 -18.14 -13.93
N THR A 142 5.64 -18.36 -14.89
CA THR A 142 6.26 -19.66 -15.21
C THR A 142 7.76 -19.47 -15.42
N ALA A 143 8.51 -20.57 -15.55
CA ALA A 143 9.91 -20.52 -15.98
C ALA A 143 10.10 -19.83 -17.34
N TYR A 144 9.06 -19.82 -18.18
CA TYR A 144 9.06 -19.30 -19.55
C TYR A 144 8.49 -17.87 -19.64
N ALA A 145 7.66 -17.49 -18.68
CA ALA A 145 7.13 -16.14 -18.50
C ALA A 145 7.36 -15.71 -17.04
N PRO A 146 8.61 -15.44 -16.65
CA PRO A 146 8.95 -15.13 -15.27
C PRO A 146 8.51 -13.72 -14.91
N VAL A 147 8.13 -13.55 -13.65
CA VAL A 147 7.90 -12.25 -13.04
C VAL A 147 9.22 -11.73 -12.48
N ARG A 148 9.57 -10.49 -12.84
CA ARG A 148 10.83 -9.84 -12.41
C ARG A 148 10.62 -8.62 -11.54
N ILE A 149 9.45 -7.99 -11.65
CA ILE A 149 9.11 -6.76 -10.94
C ILE A 149 7.77 -6.94 -10.26
N CYS A 150 7.66 -6.46 -9.03
CA CYS A 150 6.40 -6.33 -8.31
C CYS A 150 6.27 -4.93 -7.70
N LEU A 151 5.03 -4.50 -7.44
CA LEU A 151 4.74 -3.18 -6.88
C LEU A 151 3.95 -3.31 -5.58
N PHE A 152 4.57 -2.98 -4.45
CA PHE A 152 3.91 -2.87 -3.16
C PHE A 152 3.03 -1.62 -3.12
N ARG A 153 1.74 -1.81 -2.86
CA ARG A 153 0.74 -0.75 -2.74
C ARG A 153 0.33 -0.61 -1.28
N HIS A 154 0.32 0.62 -0.78
CA HIS A 154 -0.25 0.97 0.52
C HIS A 154 -1.73 0.58 0.57
N LEU A 155 -2.11 -0.22 1.56
CA LEU A 155 -3.49 -0.69 1.75
C LEU A 155 -4.24 0.07 2.85
N LEU A 156 -3.52 0.95 3.56
CA LEU A 156 -4.06 1.84 4.59
C LEU A 156 -4.20 3.27 4.05
N THR A 157 -4.78 4.14 4.86
CA THR A 157 -4.73 5.60 4.68
C THR A 157 -3.87 6.23 5.77
N GLN A 158 -3.11 7.26 5.43
CA GLN A 158 -2.36 8.05 6.41
C GLN A 158 -3.11 9.34 6.72
N VAL A 159 -3.31 9.65 8.00
CA VAL A 159 -3.87 10.92 8.46
C VAL A 159 -2.80 11.67 9.23
N GLY A 160 -2.31 12.77 8.68
CA GLY A 160 -1.41 13.72 9.33
C GLY A 160 -2.18 14.81 10.06
N LEU A 161 -1.72 15.18 11.25
CA LEU A 161 -2.35 16.20 12.09
C LEU A 161 -1.46 17.44 12.22
N VAL A 162 -2.03 18.60 11.92
CA VAL A 162 -1.43 19.93 12.15
C VAL A 162 -2.14 20.55 13.34
N CYS A 163 -1.48 20.63 14.48
CA CYS A 163 -2.03 21.20 15.71
C CYS A 163 -1.44 22.59 15.97
N TYR A 164 -2.30 23.56 16.28
CA TYR A 164 -1.90 24.93 16.59
C TYR A 164 -2.99 25.64 17.40
N SER A 165 -2.65 26.79 17.98
CA SER A 165 -3.56 27.56 18.83
C SER A 165 -3.29 29.05 18.71
N ASP A 166 -4.30 29.89 18.79
CA ASP A 166 -4.14 31.33 19.00
C ASP A 166 -3.78 31.66 20.47
N ARG A 167 -3.98 30.68 21.37
CA ARG A 167 -3.79 30.81 22.82
C ARG A 167 -3.19 29.54 23.45
N ALA A 168 -2.06 29.08 22.90
CA ALA A 168 -1.39 27.82 23.27
C ALA A 168 -1.20 27.63 24.79
N VAL A 169 -0.87 28.69 25.52
CA VAL A 169 -0.63 28.65 26.98
C VAL A 169 -1.84 28.17 27.80
N LEU A 170 -3.06 28.29 27.26
CA LEU A 170 -4.29 27.86 27.91
C LEU A 170 -4.52 26.36 27.86
N TRP A 171 -3.90 25.68 26.91
CA TRP A 171 -3.99 24.25 26.67
C TRP A 171 -2.80 23.48 27.24
N GLY A 172 -1.67 24.17 27.41
CA GLY A 172 -0.43 23.53 27.87
C GLY A 172 0.09 22.54 26.82
N GLU A 173 0.59 21.42 27.30
CA GLU A 173 1.10 20.32 26.48
C GLU A 173 -0.02 19.36 26.06
N VAL A 174 0.05 18.86 24.82
CA VAL A 174 -0.74 17.73 24.33
C VAL A 174 -0.07 16.44 24.82
N VAL A 175 -0.74 15.73 25.73
CA VAL A 175 -0.24 14.49 26.33
C VAL A 175 -0.34 13.35 25.31
N LYS A 176 -1.50 13.22 24.67
CA LYS A 176 -1.75 12.21 23.63
C LYS A 176 -2.96 12.59 22.78
N ILE A 177 -3.02 12.01 21.58
CA ILE A 177 -4.20 11.99 20.74
C ILE A 177 -4.47 10.53 20.35
N GLU A 178 -5.72 10.09 20.43
CA GLU A 178 -6.14 8.73 20.08
C GLU A 178 -7.28 8.77 19.07
N ALA A 179 -7.17 7.97 18.01
CA ALA A 179 -8.32 7.65 17.17
C ALA A 179 -9.18 6.60 17.86
N VAL A 180 -10.46 6.90 18.04
CA VAL A 180 -11.39 6.08 18.83
C VAL A 180 -12.08 5.05 17.95
N GLY A 181 -12.20 3.82 18.46
CA GLY A 181 -13.01 2.78 17.84
C GLY A 181 -12.45 2.28 16.50
N VAL A 182 -11.14 2.20 16.37
CA VAL A 182 -10.48 1.70 15.16
C VAL A 182 -10.61 0.18 15.09
N HIS A 183 -11.03 -0.31 13.93
CA HIS A 183 -11.15 -1.73 13.62
C HIS A 183 -9.76 -2.31 13.30
N THR A 184 -9.03 -2.75 14.32
CA THR A 184 -7.59 -3.05 14.17
C THR A 184 -7.27 -4.37 13.48
N ARG A 185 -8.23 -5.28 13.27
CA ARG A 185 -7.97 -6.58 12.66
C ARG A 185 -8.41 -6.60 11.20
N GLN A 186 -7.45 -6.74 10.29
CA GLN A 186 -7.66 -6.65 8.85
C GLN A 186 -7.19 -7.95 8.16
N GLU A 187 -7.92 -8.38 7.14
CA GLU A 187 -7.62 -9.57 6.35
C GLU A 187 -7.21 -9.19 4.92
N LEU A 188 -6.11 -9.77 4.43
CA LEU A 188 -5.69 -9.73 3.04
C LEU A 188 -6.01 -11.08 2.38
N ASP A 189 -6.71 -11.04 1.24
CA ASP A 189 -6.90 -12.21 0.38
C ASP A 189 -5.79 -12.26 -0.67
N CYS A 190 -4.89 -13.24 -0.56
CA CYS A 190 -3.74 -13.29 -1.46
C CYS A 190 -4.08 -13.79 -2.87
N THR A 191 -5.33 -14.16 -3.13
CA THR A 191 -5.80 -14.52 -4.48
C THR A 191 -6.08 -13.28 -5.34
N ASP A 192 -6.28 -12.12 -4.72
CA ASP A 192 -6.66 -10.88 -5.43
C ASP A 192 -5.48 -10.29 -6.22
N GLU A 193 -5.68 -10.01 -7.51
CA GLU A 193 -4.73 -9.25 -8.34
C GLU A 193 -4.63 -7.77 -7.93
N SER A 194 -5.72 -7.22 -7.37
CA SER A 194 -5.77 -5.87 -6.81
C SER A 194 -5.96 -5.97 -5.29
N PRO A 195 -4.87 -5.90 -4.51
CA PRO A 195 -4.90 -6.20 -3.10
C PRO A 195 -5.74 -5.17 -2.34
N ARG A 196 -6.53 -5.66 -1.38
CA ARG A 196 -7.34 -4.84 -0.48
C ARG A 196 -7.42 -5.50 0.89
N LEU A 197 -7.63 -4.68 1.91
CA LEU A 197 -7.92 -5.18 3.25
C LEU A 197 -9.42 -5.27 3.47
N THR A 198 -9.85 -6.33 4.15
CA THR A 198 -11.22 -6.51 4.63
C THR A 198 -11.22 -6.47 6.15
N ASP A 199 -12.18 -5.75 6.73
CA ASP A 199 -12.34 -5.74 8.18
C ASP A 199 -12.88 -7.08 8.69
N VAL A 200 -12.17 -7.66 9.67
CA VAL A 200 -12.54 -8.89 10.38
C VAL A 200 -12.51 -8.68 11.89
N SER A 201 -12.61 -7.43 12.33
CA SER A 201 -12.59 -7.04 13.74
C SER A 201 -13.85 -7.52 14.47
N SER A 202 -13.65 -8.25 15.57
CA SER A 202 -14.68 -8.43 16.59
C SER A 202 -14.69 -7.24 17.55
N ALA A 203 -15.74 -7.11 18.37
CA ALA A 203 -15.86 -6.01 19.34
C ALA A 203 -14.65 -5.88 20.29
N GLU A 204 -13.95 -6.99 20.60
CA GLU A 204 -12.80 -7.00 21.51
C GLU A 204 -11.51 -6.43 20.90
N VAL A 205 -11.42 -6.40 19.57
CA VAL A 205 -10.25 -5.89 18.83
C VAL A 205 -10.51 -4.52 18.18
N ILE A 206 -11.71 -3.97 18.36
CA ILE A 206 -11.97 -2.55 18.11
C ILE A 206 -11.37 -1.76 19.27
N LYS A 207 -10.39 -0.90 18.99
CA LYS A 207 -9.57 -0.24 20.02
C LYS A 207 -9.31 1.22 19.69
N ASN A 208 -8.91 1.98 20.71
CA ASN A 208 -8.31 3.28 20.51
C ASN A 208 -6.87 3.08 20.03
N VAL A 209 -6.46 3.87 19.03
CA VAL A 209 -5.13 3.81 18.43
C VAL A 209 -4.46 5.16 18.58
N ILE A 210 -3.23 5.15 19.10
CA ILE A 210 -2.49 6.37 19.42
C ILE A 210 -1.94 7.01 18.15
N VAL A 211 -2.07 8.33 18.05
CA VAL A 211 -1.40 9.14 17.04
C VAL A 211 0.10 9.24 17.36
N GLN A 212 0.93 8.97 16.37
CA GLN A 212 2.38 8.98 16.49
C GLN A 212 2.93 10.42 16.38
N GLY A 213 4.09 10.66 16.99
CA GLY A 213 4.84 11.93 16.85
C GLY A 213 4.29 13.14 17.63
N ILE A 214 3.15 13.00 18.33
CA ILE A 214 2.46 14.14 18.95
C ILE A 214 2.49 14.17 20.48
N THR A 215 2.97 13.10 21.12
CA THR A 215 3.10 13.05 22.58
C THR A 215 4.08 14.11 23.07
N GLY A 216 3.59 14.93 23.98
CA GLY A 216 4.34 16.02 24.57
C GLY A 216 4.47 17.27 23.70
N LEU A 217 3.59 17.42 22.72
CA LEU A 217 3.60 18.58 21.83
C LEU A 217 3.16 19.84 22.59
N PHE A 218 4.02 20.86 22.59
CA PHE A 218 3.61 22.23 22.86
C PHE A 218 3.02 22.84 21.60
N LEU A 219 1.78 23.33 21.69
CA LEU A 219 1.09 23.91 20.54
C LEU A 219 1.82 25.17 20.03
N PRO A 220 2.18 25.22 18.75
CA PRO A 220 2.61 26.47 18.11
C PRO A 220 1.53 27.54 18.25
N GLN A 221 1.93 28.75 18.64
CA GLN A 221 1.01 29.88 18.72
C GLN A 221 0.90 30.56 17.35
N VAL A 222 -0.26 30.43 16.71
CA VAL A 222 -0.53 30.88 15.34
C VAL A 222 -1.96 31.42 15.29
N ASP A 223 -2.16 32.58 14.64
CA ASP A 223 -3.49 33.15 14.47
C ASP A 223 -4.28 32.38 13.40
N GLU A 224 -5.61 32.41 13.50
CA GLU A 224 -6.48 31.73 12.54
C GLU A 224 -6.28 32.29 11.12
N GLY A 225 -5.91 31.43 10.16
CA GLY A 225 -5.73 31.81 8.74
C GLY A 225 -4.29 32.12 8.32
N ASP A 226 -3.33 32.03 9.22
CA ASP A 226 -1.91 32.07 8.89
C ASP A 226 -1.45 30.80 8.13
N ALA A 227 -0.24 30.84 7.58
CA ALA A 227 0.32 29.72 6.82
C ALA A 227 0.35 28.42 7.65
N LEU A 228 -0.15 27.34 7.05
CA LEU A 228 -0.23 26.04 7.70
C LEU A 228 1.16 25.48 7.96
N LEU A 229 1.34 24.96 9.17
CA LEU A 229 2.54 24.25 9.59
C LEU A 229 2.58 22.84 9.00
N ASP A 230 3.76 22.24 8.99
CA ASP A 230 3.90 20.82 8.71
C ASP A 230 3.16 19.98 9.76
N ALA A 231 2.64 18.83 9.34
CA ALA A 231 2.00 17.87 10.22
C ALA A 231 2.99 17.40 11.30
N GLN A 232 2.59 17.50 12.57
CA GLN A 232 3.44 17.14 13.71
C GLN A 232 3.22 15.69 14.15
N GLY A 233 2.03 15.14 13.89
CA GLY A 233 1.72 13.74 14.19
C GLY A 233 1.03 13.05 13.02
N TYR A 234 1.00 11.73 13.06
CA TYR A 234 0.32 10.92 12.06
C TYR A 234 -0.30 9.66 12.65
N ILE A 235 -1.26 9.08 11.93
CA ILE A 235 -1.82 7.77 12.24
C ILE A 235 -2.16 7.05 10.94
N LEU A 236 -1.93 5.74 10.92
CA LEU A 236 -2.34 4.87 9.83
C LEU A 236 -3.65 4.19 10.18
N LEU A 237 -4.63 4.25 9.27
CA LEU A 237 -5.98 3.75 9.51
C LEU A 237 -6.43 2.81 8.40
N PRO A 238 -7.25 1.80 8.70
CA PRO A 238 -7.92 1.01 7.69
C PRO A 238 -8.98 1.89 7.00
N ALA A 239 -9.09 1.73 5.67
CA ALA A 239 -10.15 2.35 4.87
C ALA A 239 -11.12 1.31 4.28
N SER A 240 -11.09 0.06 4.80
CA SER A 240 -12.03 -1.02 4.47
C SER A 240 -13.46 -0.68 4.87
N LEU A 241 -13.62 0.09 5.95
CA LEU A 241 -14.81 0.86 6.25
C LEU A 241 -14.56 2.32 5.83
N PRO A 242 -15.51 3.03 5.19
CA PRO A 242 -15.33 4.44 4.80
C PRO A 242 -15.22 5.35 6.04
N VAL A 243 -14.02 5.45 6.62
CA VAL A 243 -13.70 6.34 7.75
C VAL A 243 -13.60 7.77 7.23
N GLY A 244 -14.03 8.74 8.04
CA GLY A 244 -14.01 10.15 7.69
C GLY A 244 -15.21 10.60 6.83
N THR A 245 -16.23 9.76 6.66
CA THR A 245 -17.49 10.15 6.00
C THR A 245 -18.49 10.67 7.03
N ASP A 246 -19.56 11.36 6.59
CA ASP A 246 -20.61 11.84 7.51
C ASP A 246 -21.27 10.72 8.33
N GLY A 247 -21.39 9.52 7.74
CA GLY A 247 -21.92 8.34 8.44
C GLY A 247 -20.93 7.67 9.39
N ASN A 248 -19.63 7.91 9.20
CA ASN A 248 -18.55 7.29 9.98
C ASN A 248 -17.36 8.24 10.12
N PRO A 249 -17.49 9.33 10.91
CA PRO A 249 -16.42 10.31 11.07
C PRO A 249 -15.23 9.70 11.81
N LEU A 250 -14.02 10.19 11.51
CA LEU A 250 -12.87 9.90 12.37
C LEU A 250 -13.07 10.63 13.70
N ARG A 251 -13.16 9.88 14.79
CA ARG A 251 -13.27 10.42 16.14
C ARG A 251 -11.90 10.42 16.78
N LEU A 252 -11.48 11.58 17.30
CA LEU A 252 -10.26 11.68 18.09
C LEU A 252 -10.58 12.07 19.53
N GLU A 253 -9.83 11.53 20.47
CA GLU A 253 -9.76 11.96 21.85
C GLU A 253 -8.40 12.60 22.10
N ILE A 254 -8.42 13.88 22.48
CA ILE A 254 -7.22 14.71 22.65
C ILE A 254 -7.06 15.00 24.13
N THR A 255 -5.96 14.53 24.72
CA THR A 255 -5.62 14.76 26.13
C THR A 255 -4.61 15.89 26.24
N THR A 256 -4.93 16.90 27.04
CA THR A 256 -4.07 18.08 27.28
C THR A 256 -3.87 18.30 28.76
N THR A 257 -2.75 18.92 29.15
CA THR A 257 -2.43 19.22 30.56
C THR A 257 -3.28 20.34 31.16
N LYS A 258 -3.99 21.11 30.33
CA LYS A 258 -4.90 22.18 30.76
C LYS A 258 -6.24 22.13 30.04
N ASP A 259 -7.24 22.74 30.65
CA ASP A 259 -8.64 22.71 30.21
C ASP A 259 -9.01 23.69 29.06
N GLY A 260 -8.01 24.28 28.39
CA GLY A 260 -8.21 25.33 27.40
C GLY A 260 -8.67 26.69 27.98
N LYS A 261 -8.76 26.80 29.31
CA LYS A 261 -8.94 28.06 30.05
C LYS A 261 -7.71 28.43 30.88
N GLY A 262 -6.66 27.61 30.82
CA GLY A 262 -5.39 27.82 31.53
C GLY A 262 -5.32 27.14 32.90
N ASN A 263 -6.33 26.39 33.31
CA ASN A 263 -6.28 25.64 34.57
C ASN A 263 -5.48 24.35 34.37
N GLU A 264 -4.59 24.02 35.31
CA GLU A 264 -3.74 22.80 35.28
C GLU A 264 -4.56 21.56 35.65
N ILE A 265 -5.44 21.16 34.74
CA ILE A 265 -6.32 20.00 34.85
C ILE A 265 -6.22 19.22 33.55
N GLU A 266 -5.81 17.96 33.66
CA GLU A 266 -5.80 17.05 32.52
C GLU A 266 -7.21 16.94 31.94
N THR A 267 -7.35 17.29 30.67
CA THR A 267 -8.64 17.42 30.01
C THR A 267 -8.64 16.63 28.70
N ILE A 268 -9.68 15.81 28.53
CA ILE A 268 -9.94 15.06 27.30
C ILE A 268 -11.00 15.82 26.50
N THR A 269 -10.67 16.15 25.26
CA THR A 269 -11.59 16.79 24.31
C THR A 269 -11.82 15.86 23.12
N SER A 270 -13.08 15.54 22.84
CA SER A 270 -13.45 14.73 21.67
C SER A 270 -13.71 15.61 20.46
N VAL A 271 -13.14 15.24 19.31
CA VAL A 271 -13.42 15.87 18.02
C VAL A 271 -13.87 14.83 17.00
N SER A 272 -14.61 15.28 15.99
CA SER A 272 -15.03 14.45 14.86
C SER A 272 -14.59 15.13 13.57
N ILE A 273 -14.01 14.36 12.68
CA ILE A 273 -13.47 14.83 11.40
C ILE A 273 -14.19 14.10 10.27
N THR A 274 -14.70 14.89 9.33
CA THR A 274 -15.22 14.40 8.07
C THR A 274 -14.48 15.05 6.90
N VAL A 275 -14.37 14.31 5.81
CA VAL A 275 -13.76 14.73 4.55
C VAL A 275 -14.72 14.29 3.44
N GLU A 276 -14.84 15.09 2.39
CA GLU A 276 -15.57 14.71 1.19
C GLU A 276 -14.98 13.41 0.63
N ASP A 277 -15.83 12.41 0.38
CA ASP A 277 -15.47 11.03 0.00
C ASP A 277 -14.71 10.18 1.05
N GLY A 278 -14.49 10.72 2.25
CA GLY A 278 -13.77 10.05 3.34
C GLY A 278 -12.26 9.87 3.09
N PHE A 279 -11.60 9.18 4.01
CA PHE A 279 -10.17 8.91 3.90
C PHE A 279 -9.90 7.76 2.94
N GLN A 280 -9.11 8.01 1.90
CA GLN A 280 -8.83 7.10 0.80
C GLN A 280 -7.57 6.23 1.02
N ILE A 281 -7.62 4.98 0.54
CA ILE A 281 -6.50 4.02 0.55
C ILE A 281 -5.32 4.57 -0.27
N GLY A 282 -4.10 4.39 0.25
CA GLY A 282 -2.86 4.80 -0.41
C GLY A 282 -2.72 6.31 -0.57
N LYS A 283 -3.47 7.07 0.24
CA LYS A 283 -3.42 8.53 0.28
C LYS A 283 -3.07 9.00 1.68
N ARG A 284 -2.38 10.14 1.70
CA ARG A 284 -2.10 10.93 2.89
C ARG A 284 -3.09 12.08 2.93
N HIS A 285 -3.76 12.24 4.06
CA HIS A 285 -4.71 13.32 4.31
C HIS A 285 -4.17 14.17 5.43
N VAL A 286 -4.19 15.50 5.26
CA VAL A 286 -3.75 16.42 6.29
C VAL A 286 -4.98 17.10 6.89
N VAL A 287 -5.07 17.05 8.21
CA VAL A 287 -6.15 17.65 8.99
C VAL A 287 -5.57 18.64 9.98
N SER A 288 -6.18 19.81 10.06
CA SER A 288 -5.82 20.84 11.02
C SER A 288 -6.71 20.75 12.26
N LEU A 289 -6.07 20.85 13.43
CA LEU A 289 -6.70 20.91 14.74
C LEU A 289 -6.34 22.27 15.36
N PHE A 290 -7.30 23.19 15.33
CA PHE A 290 -7.15 24.53 15.89
C PHE A 290 -7.73 24.60 17.30
N PHE A 291 -6.84 24.76 18.28
CA PHE A 291 -7.17 24.80 19.70
C PHE A 291 -7.53 26.24 20.09
N THR A 292 -8.82 26.51 20.29
CA THR A 292 -9.32 27.86 20.59
C THR A 292 -9.52 28.08 22.08
N THR A 293 -9.96 29.27 22.49
CA THR A 293 -10.28 29.54 23.90
C THR A 293 -11.43 28.65 24.40
N GLY A 294 -11.29 28.07 25.61
CA GLY A 294 -12.30 27.19 26.21
C GLY A 294 -12.11 25.73 25.80
N THR A 295 -13.17 24.93 25.74
CA THR A 295 -13.08 23.48 25.44
C THR A 295 -13.33 23.16 23.97
N ARG A 296 -13.02 24.09 23.07
CA ARG A 296 -13.35 23.95 21.64
C ARG A 296 -12.08 23.78 20.81
N ILE A 297 -12.02 22.66 20.11
CA ILE A 297 -11.03 22.39 19.06
C ILE A 297 -11.79 22.38 17.75
N GLN A 298 -11.41 23.27 16.83
CA GLN A 298 -11.96 23.31 15.48
C GLN A 298 -11.16 22.40 14.57
N THR A 299 -11.84 21.70 13.68
CA THR A 299 -11.22 20.81 12.70
C THR A 299 -11.44 21.38 11.31
N SER A 300 -10.40 21.31 10.46
CA SER A 300 -10.53 21.63 9.05
C SER A 300 -9.67 20.69 8.20
N PHE A 301 -10.20 20.30 7.04
CA PHE A 301 -9.45 19.51 6.07
C PHE A 301 -8.52 20.42 5.28
N VAL A 302 -7.24 20.02 5.19
CA VAL A 302 -6.19 20.82 4.57
C VAL A 302 -5.88 20.35 3.15
N GLY A 303 -5.82 19.02 2.93
CA GLY A 303 -5.48 18.49 1.63
C GLY A 303 -5.28 16.98 1.61
N VAL A 304 -5.18 16.44 0.38
CA VAL A 304 -4.91 15.04 0.09
C VAL A 304 -3.73 14.92 -0.87
N GLU A 305 -2.84 13.98 -0.57
CA GLU A 305 -1.64 13.66 -1.34
C GLU A 305 -1.56 12.14 -1.56
N PRO A 306 -0.91 11.65 -2.62
CA PRO A 306 -0.48 10.25 -2.69
C PRO A 306 0.43 9.90 -1.49
N TRP A 307 0.27 8.71 -0.91
CA TRP A 307 1.18 8.22 0.13
C TRP A 307 2.27 7.37 -0.53
N THR A 308 3.48 7.92 -0.71
CA THR A 308 4.57 7.30 -1.48
C THR A 308 5.94 7.93 -1.20
N ASP A 309 7.03 7.16 -1.25
CA ASP A 309 8.41 7.63 -0.98
C ASP A 309 9.16 8.23 -2.18
N HIS A 310 10.09 9.15 -1.90
CA HIS A 310 10.65 10.17 -2.80
C HIS A 310 11.59 9.67 -3.96
N ASP A 311 11.89 10.60 -4.89
CA ASP A 311 12.44 10.46 -6.25
C ASP A 311 13.92 10.06 -6.38
N ALA A 312 14.28 9.37 -7.47
CA ALA A 312 15.60 9.54 -8.07
C ALA A 312 15.38 10.04 -9.51
N ASP A 313 16.07 11.12 -9.86
CA ASP A 313 16.14 11.66 -11.21
C ASP A 313 16.29 10.53 -12.25
N GLU A 314 15.52 10.63 -13.33
CA GLU A 314 15.73 9.82 -14.53
C GLU A 314 17.21 9.89 -14.93
N LEU A 315 17.95 8.78 -14.77
CA LEU A 315 19.17 8.63 -15.52
C LEU A 315 18.79 8.42 -16.99
N PRO A 316 19.35 9.22 -17.92
CA PRO A 316 19.02 9.09 -19.33
C PRO A 316 19.47 7.72 -19.84
N ILE A 317 18.60 7.18 -20.68
CA ILE A 317 18.69 5.98 -21.52
C ILE A 317 20.09 5.74 -22.10
#